data_AF-A0A8H6B0H3-F1
#
_entry.id   AF-A0A8H6B0H3-F1
#
_cell.length_a   1.000
_cell.length_b   1.000
_cell.length_c   1.000
_cell.angle_alpha   90.00
_cell.angle_beta   90.00
_cell.angle_gamma   90.00
#
_symmetry.space_group_name_H-M   'P 1'
#
loop_
_entity.id
_entity.type
_entity.pdbx_description
1 polymer ?
#
loop_
_entity_poly.entity_id
_entity_poly.type
_entity_poly.pdbx_seq_one_letter_code
_entity_poly.pdbx_strand_id
1 'polypeptide(L)'
;MAKSPSKHFSDHKVAAEETDSKVSAVPDNVDQVPPNTIQPFLHKALESSINTGEIPASLFSPIAKNDHNIIPNNSPVPLPILKPNARNNILLYPGSFNPPHQGHLATIRYFSERREQLSITTMFLFVDPGSIVKSKEKQWGDIIIPQTVRYELFYKVPEISQLVASGWLQLLVGDMDNHIKVLRATTNLVSEAGYAVKLVGLLGGDKLTVESAPHVHPGCLQEWGPVDEFLIINARRPVDFFDPKKETIPRDLPGCTKWKRGTEKWDEKEWSIGDGAGVLWTCQALTVPEKPIIQFRASQHSASNGVSSTKIRQIMTEALDEKLMDGLKDKAISAEFLVNWLILQRNQAREASDEKAFL
;
A
#
# COMPACT_ATOMS: atom_id res chain seq x y z
N MET A 1 44.98 6.36 42.51
CA MET A 1 44.16 5.52 43.41
C MET A 1 43.05 6.38 43.99
N ALA A 2 41.80 6.11 43.64
CA ALA A 2 40.59 6.39 44.43
C ALA A 2 39.42 5.63 43.78
N LYS A 3 38.67 4.88 44.60
CA LYS A 3 37.56 3.99 44.25
C LYS A 3 36.20 4.68 44.45
N SER A 4 35.25 4.28 43.59
CA SER A 4 33.79 4.09 43.84
C SER A 4 32.89 5.33 44.05
N PRO A 5 31.54 5.23 43.86
CA PRO A 5 30.74 4.00 43.70
C PRO A 5 29.73 3.95 42.54
N SER A 6 29.37 2.70 42.21
CA SER A 6 28.16 2.27 41.52
C SER A 6 26.87 2.69 42.26
N LYS A 7 25.83 3.05 41.51
CA LYS A 7 24.44 2.70 41.88
C LYS A 7 23.62 2.40 40.63
N HIS A 8 23.13 1.16 40.62
CA HIS A 8 22.04 0.65 39.80
C HIS A 8 20.84 1.59 39.84
N PHE A 9 20.28 1.88 38.67
CA PHE A 9 18.84 2.07 38.53
C PHE A 9 18.30 0.89 37.73
N SER A 10 17.32 0.24 38.37
CA SER A 10 16.53 -0.88 37.88
C SER A 10 15.40 -0.28 37.06
N ASP A 11 15.40 -0.50 35.75
CA ASP A 11 14.22 -0.24 34.94
C ASP A 11 13.42 -1.53 34.79
N HIS A 12 12.24 -1.48 35.37
CA HIS A 12 11.21 -2.51 35.30
C HIS A 12 10.93 -2.88 33.85
N LYS A 13 11.26 -4.13 33.54
CA LYS A 13 10.84 -4.85 32.35
C LYS A 13 9.31 -4.99 32.40
N VAL A 14 8.59 -4.06 31.79
CA VAL A 14 7.17 -4.27 31.45
C VAL A 14 7.18 -5.24 30.27
N ALA A 15 6.94 -6.51 30.59
CA ALA A 15 6.71 -7.55 29.61
C ALA A 15 5.48 -7.15 28.79
N ALA A 16 5.68 -6.90 27.50
CA ALA A 16 4.59 -6.96 26.55
C ALA A 16 4.14 -8.42 26.51
N GLU A 17 2.90 -8.68 26.93
CA GLU A 17 2.26 -9.96 26.71
C GLU A 17 2.16 -10.19 25.19
N GLU A 18 3.09 -11.00 24.69
CA GLU A 18 2.97 -11.68 23.40
C GLU A 18 1.72 -12.56 23.45
N THR A 19 0.65 -12.08 22.83
CA THR A 19 -0.49 -12.92 22.51
C THR A 19 -0.17 -13.71 21.25
N ASP A 20 0.42 -14.87 21.46
CA ASP A 20 0.42 -15.98 20.53
C ASP A 20 -1.04 -16.34 20.19
N SER A 21 -1.45 -16.26 18.93
CA SER A 21 -2.24 -17.33 18.29
C SER A 21 -2.48 -17.05 16.80
N LYS A 22 -1.76 -17.82 15.98
CA LYS A 22 -2.13 -18.29 14.65
C LYS A 22 -3.65 -18.39 14.46
N VAL A 23 -4.21 -17.55 13.60
CA VAL A 23 -5.39 -17.90 12.80
C VAL A 23 -5.17 -17.31 11.42
N SER A 24 -4.90 -18.21 10.48
CA SER A 24 -4.74 -17.93 9.07
C SER A 24 -6.12 -17.76 8.44
N ALA A 25 -6.42 -16.63 7.80
CA ALA A 25 -7.55 -16.52 6.88
C ALA A 25 -7.26 -17.22 5.54
N VAL A 26 -6.70 -18.43 5.60
CA VAL A 26 -6.61 -19.34 4.47
C VAL A 26 -7.98 -20.00 4.34
N PRO A 27 -8.60 -20.06 3.15
CA PRO A 27 -9.70 -20.99 2.95
C PRO A 27 -9.19 -22.39 3.32
N ASP A 28 -9.86 -23.08 4.24
CA ASP A 28 -9.50 -24.38 4.83
C ASP A 28 -9.27 -25.53 3.81
N ASN A 29 -9.27 -25.24 2.51
CA ASN A 29 -9.16 -26.19 1.43
C ASN A 29 -8.28 -25.64 0.28
N VAL A 30 -6.96 -25.70 0.46
CA VAL A 30 -5.98 -25.38 -0.60
C VAL A 30 -6.21 -26.27 -1.84
N ASP A 31 -6.76 -27.48 -1.64
CA ASP A 31 -7.10 -28.44 -2.70
C ASP A 31 -8.27 -28.01 -3.61
N GLN A 32 -9.01 -26.95 -3.25
CA GLN A 32 -10.11 -26.41 -4.08
C GLN A 32 -9.72 -25.15 -4.87
N VAL A 33 -8.51 -24.63 -4.68
CA VAL A 33 -8.05 -23.43 -5.39
C VAL A 33 -7.56 -23.84 -6.78
N PRO A 34 -8.04 -23.21 -7.88
CA PRO A 34 -7.55 -23.53 -9.21
C PRO A 34 -6.02 -23.34 -9.29
N PRO A 35 -5.27 -24.28 -9.89
CA PRO A 35 -3.80 -24.25 -9.90
C PRO A 35 -3.24 -23.07 -10.69
N ASN A 36 -4.08 -22.39 -11.48
CA ASN A 36 -3.75 -21.22 -12.29
C ASN A 36 -4.07 -19.89 -11.58
N THR A 37 -4.12 -19.84 -10.26
CA THR A 37 -4.26 -18.59 -9.47
C THR A 37 -2.94 -18.24 -8.78
N ILE A 38 -2.82 -17.04 -8.21
CA ILE A 38 -1.60 -16.62 -7.48
C ILE A 38 -1.48 -17.32 -6.12
N GLN A 39 -2.61 -17.70 -5.51
CA GLN A 39 -2.69 -18.20 -4.14
C GLN A 39 -1.75 -19.38 -3.83
N PRO A 40 -1.69 -20.46 -4.63
CA PRO A 40 -0.78 -21.58 -4.35
C PRO A 40 0.70 -21.16 -4.32
N PHE A 41 1.10 -20.26 -5.22
CA PHE A 41 2.46 -19.75 -5.30
C PHE A 41 2.79 -18.83 -4.12
N LEU A 42 1.84 -17.96 -3.75
CA LEU A 42 1.97 -17.07 -2.61
C LEU A 42 2.09 -17.87 -1.29
N HIS A 43 1.26 -18.89 -1.11
CA HIS A 43 1.30 -19.75 0.07
C HIS A 43 2.65 -20.44 0.19
N LYS A 44 3.13 -21.05 -0.90
CA LYS A 44 4.45 -21.68 -0.95
C LYS A 44 5.58 -20.69 -0.62
N ALA A 45 5.48 -19.43 -1.06
CA ALA A 45 6.46 -18.41 -0.72
C ALA A 45 6.40 -17.99 0.76
N LEU A 46 5.20 -17.83 1.32
CA LEU A 46 4.97 -17.48 2.73
C LEU A 46 5.47 -18.55 3.70
N GLU A 47 5.34 -19.83 3.33
CA GLU A 47 5.80 -20.97 4.13
C GLU A 47 7.29 -21.30 3.95
N SER A 48 7.94 -20.69 2.96
CA SER A 48 9.34 -20.97 2.66
C SER A 48 10.28 -20.36 3.69
N SER A 49 11.51 -20.90 3.75
CA SER A 49 12.58 -20.38 4.59
C SER A 49 13.09 -18.98 4.19
N ILE A 50 12.52 -18.34 3.17
CA ILE A 50 12.84 -16.95 2.81
C ILE A 50 12.09 -15.94 3.68
N ASN A 51 10.98 -16.37 4.28
CA ASN A 51 10.12 -15.54 5.12
C ASN A 51 10.66 -15.49 6.56
N THR A 52 11.89 -14.98 6.70
CA THR A 52 12.65 -14.99 7.95
C THR A 52 13.01 -13.56 8.34
N GLY A 53 12.20 -12.94 9.18
CA GLY A 53 12.56 -11.74 9.92
C GLY A 53 11.79 -11.65 11.22
N GLU A 54 12.04 -10.59 11.99
CA GLU A 54 11.42 -10.37 13.30
C GLU A 54 9.89 -10.37 13.21
N ILE A 55 9.35 -9.86 12.09
CA ILE A 55 7.92 -9.89 11.79
C ILE A 55 7.74 -10.50 10.39
N PRO A 56 7.59 -11.83 10.29
CA PRO A 56 7.39 -12.50 9.01
C PRO A 56 6.21 -11.94 8.23
N ALA A 57 6.31 -11.97 6.91
CA ALA A 57 5.21 -11.64 6.03
C ALA A 57 4.04 -12.61 6.25
N SER A 58 2.83 -12.08 6.38
CA SER A 58 1.61 -12.87 6.52
C SER A 58 0.41 -12.12 5.93
N LEU A 59 -0.66 -12.84 5.60
CA LEU A 59 -1.90 -12.21 5.18
C LEU A 59 -2.66 -11.68 6.40
N PHE A 60 -3.11 -10.42 6.32
CA PHE A 60 -3.92 -9.81 7.36
C PHE A 60 -5.22 -10.59 7.53
N SER A 61 -5.43 -11.11 8.73
CA SER A 61 -6.69 -11.73 9.14
C SER A 61 -7.45 -10.73 10.02
N PRO A 62 -8.64 -10.28 9.60
CA PRO A 62 -9.42 -9.33 10.41
C PRO A 62 -9.73 -9.95 11.76
N ILE A 63 -9.62 -9.16 12.84
CA ILE A 63 -10.05 -9.62 14.16
C ILE A 63 -11.57 -9.85 14.09
N ALA A 64 -11.98 -11.11 14.24
CA ALA A 64 -13.39 -11.48 14.37
C ALA A 64 -13.93 -10.90 15.69
N LYS A 65 -14.35 -9.63 15.68
CA LYS A 65 -15.30 -9.14 16.67
C LYS A 65 -16.68 -9.59 16.21
N ASN A 66 -17.51 -10.02 17.16
CA ASN A 66 -18.88 -10.53 17.01
C ASN A 66 -19.87 -9.52 16.37
N ASP A 67 -19.48 -8.84 15.30
CA ASP A 67 -20.34 -7.96 14.54
C ASP A 67 -21.08 -8.82 13.50
N HIS A 68 -22.39 -8.95 13.70
CA HIS A 68 -23.36 -9.64 12.85
C HIS A 68 -23.49 -9.09 11.42
N ASN A 69 -22.47 -8.43 10.88
CA ASN A 69 -22.39 -7.93 9.51
C ASN A 69 -21.42 -8.76 8.66
N ILE A 70 -21.39 -10.07 8.87
CA ILE A 70 -20.89 -11.00 7.85
C ILE A 70 -21.93 -10.94 6.73
N ILE A 71 -21.67 -10.14 5.69
CA ILE A 71 -22.40 -10.28 4.43
C ILE A 71 -22.14 -11.72 3.97
N PRO A 72 -23.14 -12.62 3.96
CA PRO A 72 -22.95 -13.94 3.40
C PRO A 72 -23.01 -13.75 1.89
N ASN A 73 -21.86 -13.48 1.27
CA ASN A 73 -21.77 -13.50 -0.18
C ASN A 73 -21.71 -14.98 -0.60
N ASN A 74 -22.89 -15.62 -0.67
CA ASN A 74 -23.12 -16.99 -1.11
C ASN A 74 -22.89 -17.21 -2.62
N SER A 75 -22.13 -16.33 -3.27
CA SER A 75 -21.69 -16.49 -4.65
C SER A 75 -20.16 -16.59 -4.64
N PRO A 76 -19.57 -17.70 -5.10
CA PRO A 76 -18.12 -17.81 -5.17
C PRO A 76 -17.60 -16.71 -6.07
N VAL A 77 -16.89 -15.74 -5.48
CA VAL A 77 -16.26 -14.68 -6.25
C VAL A 77 -15.09 -15.32 -6.99
N PRO A 78 -15.05 -15.28 -8.34
CA PRO A 78 -13.99 -15.95 -9.08
C PRO A 78 -12.64 -15.31 -8.74
N LEU A 79 -11.71 -16.14 -8.27
CA LEU A 79 -10.34 -15.75 -7.97
C LEU A 79 -9.62 -15.26 -9.25
N PRO A 80 -8.67 -14.32 -9.15
CA PRO A 80 -7.88 -13.88 -10.28
C PRO A 80 -7.08 -15.03 -10.89
N ILE A 81 -7.31 -15.29 -12.17
CA ILE A 81 -6.64 -16.33 -12.93
C ILE A 81 -5.41 -15.75 -13.64
N LEU A 82 -4.29 -16.44 -13.54
CA LEU A 82 -3.07 -16.21 -14.31
C LEU A 82 -3.34 -16.50 -15.79
N LYS A 83 -3.03 -15.51 -16.64
CA LYS A 83 -3.23 -15.60 -18.09
C LYS A 83 -1.99 -16.23 -18.74
N PRO A 84 -2.09 -17.41 -19.39
CA PRO A 84 -0.93 -18.14 -19.91
C PRO A 84 -0.23 -17.44 -21.08
N ASN A 85 -0.99 -16.74 -21.94
CA ASN A 85 -0.47 -16.06 -23.13
C ASN A 85 -0.51 -14.54 -23.01
N ALA A 86 -0.54 -14.03 -21.78
CA ALA A 86 -0.53 -12.59 -21.51
C ALA A 86 0.35 -12.27 -20.32
N ARG A 87 0.70 -11.00 -20.19
CA ARG A 87 1.43 -10.48 -19.04
C ARG A 87 0.54 -10.50 -17.79
N ASN A 88 1.11 -10.90 -16.66
CA ASN A 88 0.47 -10.87 -15.34
C ASN A 88 1.26 -9.92 -14.44
N ASN A 89 0.66 -8.82 -13.99
CA ASN A 89 1.30 -7.90 -13.06
C ASN A 89 0.81 -8.18 -11.64
N ILE A 90 1.76 -8.40 -10.74
CA ILE A 90 1.57 -8.34 -9.30
C ILE A 90 1.92 -6.92 -8.87
N LEU A 91 0.91 -6.14 -8.47
CA LEU A 91 1.09 -4.72 -8.14
C LEU A 91 1.29 -4.54 -6.64
N LEU A 92 2.44 -4.04 -6.22
CA LEU A 92 2.71 -3.61 -4.85
C LEU A 92 2.22 -2.17 -4.67
N TYR A 93 1.27 -1.94 -3.77
CA TYR A 93 0.80 -0.62 -3.35
C TYR A 93 1.15 -0.33 -1.89
N PRO A 94 2.32 0.26 -1.66
CA PRO A 94 2.79 0.52 -0.33
C PRO A 94 2.54 1.96 0.13
N GLY A 95 2.49 2.19 1.44
CA GLY A 95 2.40 3.53 1.99
C GLY A 95 2.29 3.60 3.51
N SER A 96 2.52 4.79 4.06
CA SER A 96 2.37 5.01 5.49
C SER A 96 0.92 5.00 5.95
N PHE A 97 -0.02 5.40 5.08
CA PHE A 97 -1.46 5.36 5.35
C PHE A 97 -1.83 5.85 6.78
N ASN A 98 -1.26 6.96 7.24
CA ASN A 98 -1.45 7.48 8.60
C ASN A 98 -2.15 8.85 8.57
N PRO A 99 -3.50 8.88 8.47
CA PRO A 99 -4.43 7.76 8.29
C PRO A 99 -4.65 7.38 6.81
N PRO A 100 -5.26 6.21 6.50
CA PRO A 100 -5.79 5.95 5.19
C PRO A 100 -7.00 6.88 4.91
N HIS A 101 -7.25 7.19 3.64
CA HIS A 101 -8.17 8.27 3.27
C HIS A 101 -8.74 8.07 1.87
N GLN A 102 -9.75 8.86 1.50
CA GLN A 102 -10.50 8.72 0.25
C GLN A 102 -9.61 8.75 -1.00
N GLY A 103 -8.50 9.50 -0.98
CA GLY A 103 -7.51 9.45 -2.07
C GLY A 103 -6.88 8.06 -2.30
N HIS A 104 -6.63 7.29 -1.22
CA HIS A 104 -6.10 5.92 -1.31
C HIS A 104 -7.17 4.96 -1.84
N LEU A 105 -8.40 5.04 -1.31
CA LEU A 105 -9.53 4.24 -1.80
C LEU A 105 -9.80 4.49 -3.28
N ALA A 106 -9.78 5.75 -3.70
CA ALA A 106 -9.97 6.10 -5.10
C ALA A 106 -8.83 5.61 -6.00
N THR A 107 -7.62 5.42 -5.45
CA THR A 107 -6.51 4.78 -6.17
C THR A 107 -6.74 3.28 -6.34
N ILE A 108 -7.19 2.58 -5.28
CA ILE A 108 -7.53 1.15 -5.34
C ILE A 108 -8.67 0.92 -6.35
N ARG A 109 -9.73 1.74 -6.29
CA ARG A 109 -10.85 1.76 -7.27
C ARG A 109 -10.35 1.85 -8.70
N TYR A 110 -9.53 2.87 -8.97
CA TYR A 110 -9.01 3.12 -10.32
C TYR A 110 -8.31 1.88 -10.90
N PHE A 111 -7.47 1.22 -10.10
CA PHE A 111 -6.77 0.01 -10.52
C PHE A 111 -7.67 -1.20 -10.61
N SER A 112 -8.66 -1.34 -9.74
CA SER A 112 -9.64 -2.44 -9.79
C SER A 112 -10.46 -2.38 -11.07
N GLU A 113 -11.01 -1.20 -11.39
CA GLU A 113 -11.80 -0.96 -12.60
C GLU A 113 -11.00 -1.16 -13.89
N ARG A 114 -9.69 -0.89 -13.87
CA ARG A 114 -8.80 -0.95 -15.04
C ARG A 114 -7.83 -2.12 -15.03
N ARG A 115 -8.04 -3.09 -14.14
CA ARG A 115 -7.12 -4.21 -13.91
C ARG A 115 -6.80 -5.00 -15.18
N GLU A 116 -7.77 -5.14 -16.09
CA GLU A 116 -7.55 -5.84 -17.36
C GLU A 116 -6.70 -5.03 -18.34
N GLN A 117 -6.98 -3.73 -18.48
CA GLN A 117 -6.21 -2.81 -19.33
C GLN A 117 -4.75 -2.71 -18.87
N LEU A 118 -4.55 -2.73 -17.54
CA LEU A 118 -3.23 -2.64 -16.90
C LEU A 118 -2.58 -4.01 -16.68
N SER A 119 -3.23 -5.11 -17.09
CA SER A 119 -2.77 -6.48 -16.87
C SER A 119 -2.44 -6.79 -15.40
N ILE A 120 -3.16 -6.19 -14.45
CA ILE A 120 -3.00 -6.40 -13.00
C ILE A 120 -3.81 -7.62 -12.59
N THR A 121 -3.10 -8.70 -12.27
CA THR A 121 -3.73 -9.93 -11.78
C THR A 121 -4.08 -9.81 -10.30
N THR A 122 -3.20 -9.20 -9.51
CA THR A 122 -3.46 -8.96 -8.09
C THR A 122 -2.74 -7.71 -7.61
N MET A 123 -3.29 -7.07 -6.57
CA MET A 123 -2.68 -5.95 -5.85
C MET A 123 -2.37 -6.38 -4.42
N PHE A 124 -1.17 -6.07 -3.93
CA PHE A 124 -0.77 -6.19 -2.54
C PHE A 124 -0.71 -4.81 -1.91
N LEU A 125 -1.54 -4.55 -0.90
CA LEU A 125 -1.47 -3.32 -0.11
C LEU A 125 -0.56 -3.54 1.09
N PHE A 126 0.45 -2.67 1.22
CA PHE A 126 1.41 -2.70 2.32
C PHE A 126 1.35 -1.41 3.14
N VAL A 127 1.12 -1.56 4.44
CA VAL A 127 1.07 -0.46 5.38
C VAL A 127 2.39 -0.39 6.14
N ASP A 128 3.14 0.72 6.04
CA ASP A 128 4.46 0.88 6.69
C ASP A 128 4.38 0.55 8.21
N PRO A 129 5.38 -0.10 8.83
CA PRO A 129 5.45 -0.25 10.28
C PRO A 129 5.47 1.09 11.03
N GLY A 130 5.01 1.10 12.29
CA GLY A 130 4.96 2.33 13.10
C GLY A 130 6.31 3.03 13.25
N SER A 131 7.41 2.27 13.33
CA SER A 131 8.79 2.78 13.35
C SER A 131 9.13 3.60 12.11
N ILE A 132 8.72 3.13 10.93
CA ILE A 132 8.91 3.83 9.65
C ILE A 132 8.00 5.05 9.53
N VAL A 133 6.79 5.01 10.09
CA VAL A 133 5.93 6.19 10.15
C VAL A 133 6.54 7.27 11.05
N LYS A 134 7.11 6.87 12.19
CA LYS A 134 7.73 7.78 13.16
C LYS A 134 8.97 8.47 12.62
N SER A 135 9.80 7.77 11.84
CA SER A 135 11.04 8.35 11.30
C SER A 135 10.80 9.44 10.24
N LYS A 136 9.60 9.53 9.67
CA LYS A 136 9.26 10.44 8.57
C LYS A 136 8.84 11.84 9.03
N GLU A 137 9.29 12.33 10.19
CA GLU A 137 8.92 13.59 10.86
C GLU A 137 7.93 14.47 10.06
N LYS A 138 6.65 14.46 10.45
CA LYS A 138 5.58 15.18 9.74
C LYS A 138 4.94 16.22 10.63
N GLN A 139 4.54 17.33 10.03
CA GLN A 139 3.65 18.29 10.68
C GLN A 139 2.34 17.59 11.11
N TRP A 140 1.94 17.84 12.36
CA TRP A 140 0.83 17.17 13.04
C TRP A 140 0.97 15.64 13.07
N GLY A 141 2.21 15.14 13.08
CA GLY A 141 2.56 13.72 13.02
C GLY A 141 2.52 12.98 14.36
N ASP A 142 2.04 13.62 15.42
CA ASP A 142 2.15 13.11 16.80
C ASP A 142 1.31 11.84 17.02
N ILE A 143 0.22 11.70 16.26
CA ILE A 143 -0.64 10.52 16.31
C ILE A 143 -0.17 9.51 15.27
N ILE A 144 0.39 8.40 15.74
CA ILE A 144 0.77 7.25 14.92
C ILE A 144 -0.26 6.15 15.12
N ILE A 145 -1.10 5.92 14.11
CA ILE A 145 -2.08 4.84 14.15
C ILE A 145 -1.34 3.50 14.02
N PRO A 146 -1.59 2.53 14.92
CA PRO A 146 -0.99 1.19 14.84
C PRO A 146 -1.19 0.55 13.46
N GLN A 147 -0.22 -0.26 13.02
CA GLN A 147 -0.26 -0.90 11.70
C GLN A 147 -1.51 -1.76 11.51
N THR A 148 -1.88 -2.53 12.53
CA THR A 148 -3.11 -3.35 12.56
C THR A 148 -4.37 -2.51 12.39
N VAL A 149 -4.50 -1.40 13.13
CA VAL A 149 -5.64 -0.47 13.04
C VAL A 149 -5.72 0.17 11.64
N ARG A 150 -4.58 0.44 10.99
CA ARG A 150 -4.56 0.93 9.59
C ARG A 150 -5.06 -0.11 8.59
N TYR A 151 -4.71 -1.39 8.76
CA TYR A 151 -5.31 -2.47 7.97
C TYR A 151 -6.82 -2.62 8.23
N GLU A 152 -7.26 -2.53 9.49
CA GLU A 152 -8.68 -2.57 9.84
C GLU A 152 -9.47 -1.42 9.21
N LEU A 153 -8.90 -0.21 9.19
CA LEU A 153 -9.51 0.95 8.52
C LEU A 153 -9.76 0.68 7.03
N PHE A 154 -8.83 0.01 6.34
CA PHE A 154 -9.05 -0.45 4.97
C PHE A 154 -10.11 -1.54 4.90
N TYR A 155 -9.98 -2.61 5.70
CA TYR A 155 -10.85 -3.78 5.63
C TYR A 155 -12.31 -3.46 5.95
N LYS A 156 -12.57 -2.50 6.84
CA LYS A 156 -13.94 -2.04 7.17
C LYS A 156 -14.64 -1.30 6.03
N VAL A 157 -13.94 -0.92 4.96
CA VAL A 157 -14.59 -0.41 3.75
C VAL A 157 -15.21 -1.59 2.99
N PRO A 158 -16.54 -1.63 2.76
CA PRO A 158 -17.20 -2.79 2.16
C PRO A 158 -16.58 -3.21 0.81
N GLU A 159 -16.27 -2.24 -0.04
CA GLU A 159 -15.63 -2.52 -1.33
C GLU A 159 -14.24 -3.15 -1.19
N ILE A 160 -13.44 -2.72 -0.21
CA ILE A 160 -12.12 -3.30 0.05
C ILE A 160 -12.29 -4.73 0.56
N SER A 161 -13.22 -4.99 1.48
CA SER A 161 -13.49 -6.34 1.97
C SER A 161 -13.90 -7.30 0.85
N GLN A 162 -14.68 -6.82 -0.13
CA GLN A 162 -15.07 -7.60 -1.30
C GLN A 162 -13.88 -7.89 -2.22
N LEU A 163 -12.99 -6.90 -2.44
CA LEU A 163 -11.77 -7.11 -3.23
C LEU A 163 -10.81 -8.08 -2.54
N VAL A 164 -10.74 -8.07 -1.20
CA VAL A 164 -9.98 -9.04 -0.42
C VAL A 164 -10.59 -10.44 -0.53
N ALA A 165 -11.91 -10.57 -0.35
CA ALA A 165 -12.62 -11.84 -0.49
C ALA A 165 -12.50 -12.43 -1.91
N SER A 166 -12.41 -11.58 -2.93
CA SER A 166 -12.16 -12.00 -4.31
C SER A 166 -10.73 -12.48 -4.56
N GLY A 167 -9.81 -12.29 -3.62
CA GLY A 167 -8.40 -12.57 -3.80
C GLY A 167 -7.63 -11.58 -4.67
N TRP A 168 -8.29 -10.60 -5.31
CA TRP A 168 -7.65 -9.58 -6.14
C TRP A 168 -6.79 -8.60 -5.31
N LEU A 169 -7.29 -8.16 -4.16
CA LEU A 169 -6.54 -7.35 -3.21
C LEU A 169 -6.05 -8.21 -2.05
N GLN A 170 -4.76 -8.14 -1.74
CA GLN A 170 -4.15 -8.84 -0.62
C GLN A 170 -3.59 -7.81 0.36
N LEU A 171 -3.93 -7.95 1.65
CA LEU A 171 -3.40 -7.11 2.72
C LEU A 171 -2.24 -7.87 3.35
N LEU A 172 -1.00 -7.51 3.03
CA LEU A 172 0.18 -8.22 3.50
C LEU A 172 0.74 -7.49 4.73
N VAL A 173 0.92 -8.18 5.86
CA VAL A 173 1.41 -7.68 7.16
C VAL A 173 2.85 -8.11 7.38
N GLY A 174 3.66 -7.29 8.03
CA GLY A 174 5.09 -7.54 8.29
C GLY A 174 5.93 -6.31 7.98
N ASP A 175 7.22 -6.51 7.72
CA ASP A 175 8.14 -5.48 7.22
C ASP A 175 8.30 -5.51 5.69
N MET A 176 8.78 -4.39 5.13
CA MET A 176 8.90 -4.21 3.69
C MET A 176 9.89 -5.20 3.04
N ASP A 177 11.01 -5.48 3.71
CA ASP A 177 12.07 -6.33 3.16
C ASP A 177 11.58 -7.76 2.98
N ASN A 178 10.88 -8.31 3.98
CA ASN A 178 10.27 -9.63 3.90
C ASN A 178 9.14 -9.67 2.88
N HIS A 179 8.38 -8.60 2.73
CA HIS A 179 7.31 -8.54 1.73
C HIS A 179 7.85 -8.64 0.32
N ILE A 180 8.90 -7.87 0.02
CA ILE A 180 9.53 -7.91 -1.30
C ILE A 180 10.15 -9.29 -1.55
N LYS A 181 10.81 -9.90 -0.55
CA LYS A 181 11.34 -11.28 -0.68
C LYS A 181 10.24 -12.29 -0.99
N VAL A 182 9.13 -12.26 -0.26
CA VAL A 182 8.00 -13.18 -0.46
C VAL A 182 7.33 -12.94 -1.81
N LEU A 183 7.10 -11.69 -2.21
CA LEU A 183 6.52 -11.37 -3.51
C LEU A 183 7.46 -11.75 -4.66
N ARG A 184 8.77 -11.60 -4.50
CA ARG A 184 9.76 -12.05 -5.47
C ARG A 184 9.83 -13.57 -5.57
N ALA A 185 9.78 -14.28 -4.45
CA ALA A 185 9.67 -15.74 -4.45
C ALA A 185 8.37 -16.19 -5.13
N THR A 186 7.26 -15.48 -4.88
CA THR A 186 5.97 -15.73 -5.54
C THR A 186 6.07 -15.56 -7.05
N THR A 187 6.65 -14.45 -7.55
CA THR A 187 6.80 -14.24 -9.00
C THR A 187 7.75 -15.23 -9.65
N ASN A 188 8.82 -15.64 -8.97
CA ASN A 188 9.72 -16.69 -9.47
C ASN A 188 8.97 -18.02 -9.65
N LEU A 189 8.19 -18.45 -8.65
CA LEU A 189 7.40 -19.67 -8.71
C LEU A 189 6.34 -19.63 -9.82
N VAL A 190 5.67 -18.48 -10.01
CA VAL A 190 4.71 -18.27 -11.11
C VAL A 190 5.41 -18.33 -12.48
N SER A 191 6.61 -17.74 -12.59
CA SER A 191 7.42 -17.78 -13.80
C SER A 191 7.91 -19.20 -14.13
N GLU A 192 8.35 -19.97 -13.12
CA GLU A 192 8.73 -21.38 -13.25
C GLU A 192 7.57 -22.25 -13.74
N ALA A 193 6.33 -21.89 -13.39
CA ALA A 193 5.11 -22.54 -13.90
C ALA A 193 4.74 -22.12 -15.34
N GLY A 194 5.56 -21.30 -16.01
CA GLY A 194 5.41 -20.92 -17.42
C GLY A 194 4.57 -19.66 -17.67
N TYR A 195 4.19 -18.92 -16.62
CA TYR A 195 3.45 -17.67 -16.78
C TYR A 195 4.36 -16.46 -16.91
N ALA A 196 4.08 -15.59 -17.87
CA ALA A 196 4.72 -14.28 -17.94
C ALA A 196 4.22 -13.39 -16.79
N VAL A 197 5.08 -13.14 -15.80
CA VAL A 197 4.74 -12.38 -14.59
C VAL A 197 5.77 -11.28 -14.31
N LYS A 198 5.30 -10.17 -13.73
CA LYS A 198 6.13 -9.05 -13.27
C LYS A 198 5.68 -8.58 -11.89
N LEU A 199 6.64 -8.28 -11.02
CA LEU A 199 6.43 -7.54 -9.79
C LEU A 199 6.54 -6.04 -10.11
N VAL A 200 5.45 -5.31 -9.92
CA VAL A 200 5.34 -3.88 -10.28
C VAL A 200 5.12 -3.05 -9.03
N GLY A 201 5.97 -2.05 -8.77
CA GLY A 201 5.79 -1.11 -7.67
C GLY A 201 4.93 0.08 -8.07
N LEU A 202 3.86 0.37 -7.34
CA LEU A 202 3.08 1.60 -7.52
C LEU A 202 3.76 2.76 -6.81
N LEU A 203 4.14 3.79 -7.57
CA LEU A 203 4.79 4.97 -7.05
C LEU A 203 3.88 6.19 -7.14
N GLY A 204 3.81 6.96 -6.04
CA GLY A 204 3.14 8.26 -6.03
C GLY A 204 3.83 9.24 -6.97
N GLY A 205 3.05 10.02 -7.72
CA GLY A 205 3.58 11.00 -8.68
C GLY A 205 4.51 12.04 -8.06
N ASP A 206 4.38 12.32 -6.75
CA ASP A 206 5.24 13.21 -5.97
C ASP A 206 6.64 12.65 -5.67
N LYS A 207 6.89 11.39 -6.02
CA LYS A 207 8.20 10.77 -5.80
C LYS A 207 9.16 10.99 -6.96
N LEU A 208 8.68 11.35 -8.15
CA LEU A 208 9.54 11.70 -9.27
C LEU A 208 9.40 13.19 -9.57
N THR A 209 10.51 13.84 -9.88
CA THR A 209 10.52 15.26 -10.22
C THR A 209 11.57 15.58 -11.29
N VAL A 210 11.23 16.50 -12.19
CA VAL A 210 12.17 17.06 -13.17
C VAL A 210 13.29 17.88 -12.52
N GLU A 211 13.11 18.28 -11.25
CA GLU A 211 14.06 19.08 -10.49
C GLU A 211 15.16 18.23 -9.81
N SER A 212 15.08 16.90 -9.93
CA SER A 212 16.08 16.00 -9.34
C SER A 212 17.45 16.20 -9.99
N ALA A 213 18.52 16.12 -9.19
CA ALA A 213 19.86 16.16 -9.75
C ALA A 213 20.12 14.88 -10.60
N PRO A 214 20.71 14.98 -11.82
CA PRO A 214 20.85 13.83 -12.74
C PRO A 214 21.65 12.64 -12.22
N HIS A 215 22.50 12.86 -11.22
CA HIS A 215 23.34 11.84 -10.59
C HIS A 215 22.67 11.15 -9.40
N VAL A 216 21.51 11.64 -8.96
CA VAL A 216 20.73 11.07 -7.86
C VAL A 216 19.72 10.07 -8.44
N HIS A 217 19.33 9.09 -7.62
CA HIS A 217 18.25 8.17 -7.97
C HIS A 217 16.94 8.96 -8.17
N PRO A 218 16.21 8.77 -9.29
CA PRO A 218 14.95 9.44 -9.49
C PRO A 218 13.95 8.90 -8.45
N GLY A 219 13.63 9.69 -7.44
CA GLY A 219 12.76 9.27 -6.34
C GLY A 219 13.31 8.17 -5.43
N CYS A 220 12.44 7.67 -4.55
CA CYS A 220 12.75 6.63 -3.55
C CYS A 220 12.83 5.21 -4.14
N LEU A 221 13.21 5.02 -5.41
CA LEU A 221 13.02 3.73 -6.11
C LEU A 221 13.77 2.55 -5.48
N GLN A 222 14.93 2.80 -4.84
CA GLN A 222 15.69 1.76 -4.15
C GLN A 222 15.05 1.30 -2.83
N GLU A 223 14.25 2.16 -2.18
CA GLU A 223 13.61 1.85 -0.90
C GLU A 223 12.52 0.77 -1.03
N TRP A 224 12.08 0.46 -2.26
CA TRP A 224 11.04 -0.53 -2.55
C TRP A 224 11.60 -1.88 -3.01
N GLY A 225 12.92 -2.07 -2.89
CA GLY A 225 13.66 -3.28 -3.28
C GLY A 225 13.59 -3.63 -4.77
N PRO A 226 14.05 -4.83 -5.17
CA PRO A 226 14.08 -5.22 -6.57
C PRO A 226 12.67 -5.56 -7.04
N VAL A 227 11.91 -4.55 -7.48
CA VAL A 227 10.74 -4.72 -8.35
C VAL A 227 11.20 -4.68 -9.81
N ASP A 228 10.46 -5.34 -10.69
CA ASP A 228 10.85 -5.37 -12.12
C ASP A 228 10.61 -4.01 -12.78
N GLU A 229 9.51 -3.36 -12.40
CA GLU A 229 9.03 -2.14 -13.02
C GLU A 229 8.29 -1.26 -12.00
N PHE A 230 8.25 0.03 -12.25
CA PHE A 230 7.45 0.99 -11.48
C PHE A 230 6.30 1.51 -12.32
N LEU A 231 5.13 1.67 -11.72
CA LEU A 231 3.95 2.24 -12.36
C LEU A 231 3.57 3.56 -11.70
N ILE A 232 3.36 4.57 -12.54
CA ILE A 232 2.98 5.93 -12.13
C ILE A 232 1.77 6.35 -12.96
N ILE A 233 0.83 7.01 -12.31
CA ILE A 233 -0.37 7.55 -12.94
C ILE A 233 -0.58 9.01 -12.51
N ASN A 234 -0.95 9.89 -13.43
CA ASN A 234 -1.35 11.26 -13.08
C ASN A 234 -2.87 11.40 -12.84
N ALA A 235 -3.64 10.34 -13.12
CA ALA A 235 -5.09 10.32 -12.99
C ALA A 235 -5.56 10.52 -11.54
N ARG A 236 -4.76 10.12 -10.55
CA ARG A 236 -5.10 10.23 -9.13
C ARG A 236 -4.34 11.32 -8.39
N ARG A 237 -3.15 11.68 -8.87
CA ARG A 237 -2.31 12.73 -8.30
C ARG A 237 -1.46 13.36 -9.41
N PRO A 238 -1.37 14.69 -9.51
CA PRO A 238 -0.57 15.34 -10.55
C PRO A 238 0.91 14.96 -10.43
N VAL A 239 1.60 15.04 -11.56
CA VAL A 239 3.06 14.92 -11.68
C VAL A 239 3.61 16.23 -12.22
N ASP A 240 4.84 16.56 -11.88
CA ASP A 240 5.49 17.79 -12.32
C ASP A 240 6.16 17.68 -13.70
N PHE A 241 6.24 16.47 -14.27
CA PHE A 241 6.85 16.18 -15.56
C PHE A 241 5.82 15.99 -16.69
N PHE A 242 4.52 16.18 -16.42
CA PHE A 242 3.48 16.11 -17.44
C PHE A 242 2.26 16.98 -17.09
N ASP A 243 2.03 18.04 -17.87
CA ASP A 243 0.82 18.86 -17.82
C ASP A 243 -0.14 18.44 -18.96
N PRO A 244 -1.23 17.71 -18.67
CA PRO A 244 -2.15 17.23 -19.70
C PRO A 244 -2.81 18.36 -20.50
N LYS A 245 -2.84 19.61 -19.99
CA LYS A 245 -3.44 20.74 -20.72
C LYS A 245 -2.51 21.35 -21.76
N LYS A 246 -1.20 21.13 -21.64
CA LYS A 246 -0.17 21.84 -22.43
C LYS A 246 0.78 20.91 -23.16
N GLU A 247 0.89 19.67 -22.70
CA GLU A 247 1.91 18.73 -23.14
C GLU A 247 1.27 17.46 -23.70
N THR A 248 1.79 16.98 -24.82
CA THR A 248 1.40 15.68 -25.43
C THR A 248 2.42 14.58 -25.14
N ILE A 249 3.59 14.96 -24.63
CA ILE A 249 4.71 14.08 -24.30
C ILE A 249 5.22 14.47 -22.90
N PRO A 250 5.50 13.53 -22.00
CA PRO A 250 6.09 13.83 -20.71
C PRO A 250 7.50 14.41 -20.86
N ARG A 251 7.86 15.36 -20.00
CA ARG A 251 9.23 15.88 -19.87
C ARG A 251 10.16 14.78 -19.34
N ASP A 252 11.36 14.71 -19.90
CA ASP A 252 12.35 13.71 -19.52
C ASP A 252 12.76 13.87 -18.06
N LEU A 253 12.92 12.73 -17.37
CA LEU A 253 13.34 12.70 -15.97
C LEU A 253 14.88 12.64 -15.89
N PRO A 254 15.50 13.45 -15.01
CA PRO A 254 16.93 13.33 -14.71
C PRO A 254 17.30 11.90 -14.29
N GLY A 255 18.46 11.41 -14.75
CA GLY A 255 18.92 10.06 -14.45
C GLY A 255 18.14 8.93 -15.17
N CYS A 256 17.25 9.26 -16.11
CA CYS A 256 16.50 8.31 -16.91
C CYS A 256 16.81 8.41 -18.42
N THR A 257 16.45 7.38 -19.18
CA THR A 257 16.37 7.51 -20.65
C THR A 257 15.21 8.43 -21.04
N LYS A 258 15.19 8.87 -22.30
CA LYS A 258 14.02 9.55 -22.87
C LYS A 258 12.76 8.70 -22.78
N TRP A 259 11.61 9.34 -22.64
CA TRP A 259 10.32 8.66 -22.71
C TRP A 259 10.08 8.05 -24.08
N LYS A 260 9.59 6.80 -24.09
CA LYS A 260 9.12 6.08 -25.26
C LYS A 260 7.64 5.78 -25.10
N ARG A 261 6.85 6.14 -26.10
CA ARG A 261 5.43 5.80 -26.13
C ARG A 261 5.28 4.29 -26.24
N GLY A 262 4.43 3.71 -25.41
CA GLY A 262 4.04 2.30 -25.50
C GLY A 262 3.24 2.04 -26.78
N THR A 263 3.30 0.79 -27.26
CA THR A 263 2.56 0.31 -28.43
C THR A 263 1.48 -0.69 -28.05
N GLU A 264 0.98 -0.62 -26.80
CA GLU A 264 -0.06 -1.54 -26.36
C GLU A 264 -1.33 -1.31 -27.18
N LYS A 265 -1.93 -2.39 -27.71
CA LYS A 265 -3.11 -2.36 -28.61
C LYS A 265 -4.32 -1.58 -28.05
N TRP A 266 -4.33 -1.27 -26.76
CA TRP A 266 -5.35 -0.47 -26.10
C TRP A 266 -5.25 1.03 -26.44
N ASP A 267 -4.10 1.50 -26.92
CA ASP A 267 -3.86 2.91 -27.28
C ASP A 267 -4.47 3.31 -28.64
N GLU A 268 -4.93 2.36 -29.46
CA GLU A 268 -5.45 2.59 -30.82
C GLU A 268 -6.97 2.67 -30.93
N LYS A 269 -7.72 2.21 -29.91
CA LYS A 269 -9.17 2.40 -29.87
C LYS A 269 -9.44 3.75 -29.22
N GLU A 270 -10.03 4.68 -29.99
CA GLU A 270 -10.72 5.87 -29.49
C GLU A 270 -11.83 5.42 -28.52
N TRP A 271 -11.46 5.13 -27.28
CA TRP A 271 -12.43 5.11 -26.20
C TRP A 271 -12.90 6.55 -26.00
N SER A 272 -14.19 6.70 -25.74
CA SER A 272 -14.79 7.93 -25.25
C SER A 272 -13.87 8.54 -24.18
N ILE A 273 -13.49 9.79 -24.43
CA ILE A 273 -12.60 10.64 -23.62
C ILE A 273 -13.04 10.53 -22.14
N GLY A 274 -12.45 9.60 -21.37
CA GLY A 274 -12.90 9.31 -20.00
C GLY A 274 -12.53 7.93 -19.42
N ASP A 275 -12.54 6.86 -20.22
CA ASP A 275 -12.52 5.48 -19.66
C ASP A 275 -11.20 4.69 -19.78
N GLY A 276 -10.22 5.19 -20.54
CA GLY A 276 -8.93 4.52 -20.71
C GLY A 276 -8.01 4.61 -19.49
N ALA A 277 -7.07 3.67 -19.36
CA ALA A 277 -5.98 3.71 -18.39
C ALA A 277 -4.96 4.83 -18.63
N GLY A 278 -5.09 5.61 -19.70
CA GLY A 278 -4.14 6.65 -20.12
C GLY A 278 -3.07 6.11 -21.07
N VAL A 279 -2.44 7.01 -21.81
CA VAL A 279 -1.41 6.67 -22.80
C VAL A 279 -0.17 6.16 -22.08
N LEU A 280 0.34 4.99 -22.48
CA LEU A 280 1.55 4.43 -21.90
C LEU A 280 2.80 5.18 -22.38
N TRP A 281 3.63 5.56 -21.43
CA TRP A 281 4.99 6.02 -21.63
C TRP A 281 5.94 5.19 -20.78
N THR A 282 7.13 4.92 -21.30
CA THR A 282 8.15 4.15 -20.59
C THR A 282 9.51 4.84 -20.66
N CYS A 283 10.24 4.82 -19.56
CA CYS A 283 11.66 5.18 -19.53
C CYS A 283 12.41 4.21 -18.61
N GLN A 284 13.74 4.23 -18.67
CA GLN A 284 14.59 3.38 -17.84
C GLN A 284 15.36 4.24 -16.84
N ALA A 285 15.31 3.88 -15.55
CA ALA A 285 16.04 4.57 -14.49
C ALA A 285 17.52 4.14 -14.50
N LEU A 286 18.39 4.94 -15.12
CA LEU A 286 19.79 4.58 -15.38
C LEU A 286 20.66 4.60 -14.12
N THR A 287 20.25 5.36 -13.12
CA THR A 287 21.01 5.50 -11.87
C THR A 287 20.65 4.43 -10.84
N VAL A 288 19.59 3.64 -11.03
CA VAL A 288 19.18 2.59 -10.09
C VAL A 288 19.79 1.23 -10.52
N PRO A 289 20.31 0.41 -9.60
CA PRO A 289 20.75 -0.96 -9.91
C PRO A 289 19.67 -1.75 -10.68
N GLU A 290 20.09 -2.64 -11.58
CA GLU A 290 19.21 -3.40 -12.49
C GLU A 290 18.43 -2.55 -13.52
N LYS A 291 18.52 -1.22 -13.42
CA LYS A 291 17.93 -0.25 -14.35
C LYS A 291 16.45 -0.54 -14.63
N PRO A 292 15.59 -0.48 -13.60
CA PRO A 292 14.18 -0.81 -13.72
C PRO A 292 13.47 0.12 -14.71
N ILE A 293 12.39 -0.40 -15.30
CA ILE A 293 11.52 0.37 -16.21
C ILE A 293 10.53 1.16 -15.37
N ILE A 294 10.39 2.45 -15.67
CA ILE A 294 9.32 3.31 -15.16
C ILE A 294 8.25 3.38 -16.25
N GLN A 295 7.05 2.91 -15.92
CA GLN A 295 5.84 3.11 -16.70
C GLN A 295 5.09 4.33 -16.17
N PHE A 296 4.72 5.22 -17.07
CA PHE A 296 3.82 6.33 -16.81
C PHE A 296 2.56 6.20 -17.65
N ARG A 297 1.40 6.14 -17.01
CA ARG A 297 0.10 6.20 -17.69
C ARG A 297 -0.42 7.63 -17.67
N ALA A 298 -0.24 8.30 -18.80
CA ALA A 298 -0.63 9.69 -19.01
C ALA A 298 -2.14 9.80 -19.26
N SER A 299 -2.87 10.26 -18.25
CA SER A 299 -4.27 10.63 -18.34
C SER A 299 -4.43 12.10 -18.67
N GLN A 300 -5.40 12.41 -19.53
CA GLN A 300 -5.81 13.79 -19.84
C GLN A 300 -6.67 14.41 -18.72
N HIS A 301 -7.19 13.58 -17.82
CA HIS A 301 -8.02 14.01 -16.70
C HIS A 301 -7.39 13.57 -15.38
N SER A 302 -7.25 14.51 -14.44
CA SER A 302 -6.95 14.18 -13.05
C SER A 302 -8.23 14.21 -12.23
N ALA A 303 -8.56 13.08 -11.61
CA ALA A 303 -9.68 12.92 -10.70
C ALA A 303 -9.24 13.01 -9.23
N SER A 304 -8.12 13.71 -8.96
CA SER A 304 -7.67 14.01 -7.60
C SER A 304 -8.77 14.79 -6.86
N ASN A 305 -9.15 14.31 -5.68
CA ASN A 305 -10.12 14.97 -4.81
C ASN A 305 -9.45 15.99 -3.85
N GLY A 306 -8.15 16.26 -4.02
CA GLY A 306 -7.41 17.21 -3.18
C GLY A 306 -7.22 16.79 -1.72
N VAL A 307 -7.66 15.58 -1.34
CA VAL A 307 -7.56 15.09 0.04
C VAL A 307 -6.10 14.84 0.39
N SER A 308 -5.60 15.59 1.38
CA SER A 308 -4.23 15.49 1.89
C SER A 308 -4.22 14.86 3.28
N SER A 309 -3.37 13.85 3.47
CA SER A 309 -3.10 13.27 4.79
C SER A 309 -2.68 14.32 5.83
N THR A 310 -2.03 15.42 5.42
CA THR A 310 -1.62 16.50 6.33
C THR A 310 -2.82 17.22 6.94
N LYS A 311 -3.84 17.54 6.13
CA LYS A 311 -5.06 18.19 6.64
C LYS A 311 -5.83 17.27 7.58
N ILE A 312 -5.82 15.97 7.28
CA ILE A 312 -6.49 14.97 8.14
C ILE A 312 -5.76 14.86 9.49
N ARG A 313 -4.42 14.77 9.48
CA ARG A 313 -3.62 14.78 10.71
C ARG A 313 -3.85 16.02 11.55
N GLN A 314 -3.93 17.20 10.94
CA GLN A 314 -4.30 18.42 11.64
C GLN A 314 -5.64 18.27 12.38
N ILE A 315 -6.67 17.74 11.72
CA ILE A 315 -7.98 17.50 12.36
C ILE A 315 -7.86 16.49 13.51
N MET A 316 -7.14 15.39 13.30
CA MET A 316 -6.94 14.35 14.33
C MET A 316 -6.23 14.88 15.57
N THR A 317 -5.34 15.86 15.42
CA THR A 317 -4.58 16.45 16.52
C THR A 317 -5.35 17.60 17.19
N GLU A 318 -5.92 18.51 16.41
CA GLU A 318 -6.40 19.81 16.92
C GLU A 318 -7.91 19.88 17.16
N ALA A 319 -8.72 19.09 16.46
CA ALA A 319 -10.18 19.20 16.59
C ALA A 319 -10.67 18.62 17.92
N LEU A 320 -11.71 19.23 18.50
CA LEU A 320 -12.45 18.69 19.65
C LEU A 320 -13.17 17.39 19.29
N ASP A 321 -13.41 16.52 20.29
CA ASP A 321 -13.96 15.18 20.09
C ASP A 321 -15.30 15.22 19.33
N GLU A 322 -16.19 16.17 19.70
CA GLU A 322 -17.49 16.39 19.06
C GLU A 322 -17.42 16.94 17.62
N LYS A 323 -16.25 17.42 17.18
CA LYS A 323 -16.01 17.93 15.82
C LYS A 323 -15.24 16.96 14.93
N LEU A 324 -14.69 15.88 15.49
CA LEU A 324 -13.88 14.91 14.74
C LEU A 324 -14.67 14.31 13.57
N MET A 325 -15.90 13.86 13.80
CA MET A 325 -16.69 13.21 12.74
C MET A 325 -16.98 14.16 11.58
N ASP A 326 -17.40 15.39 11.86
CA ASP A 326 -17.66 16.39 10.81
C ASP A 326 -16.40 16.74 10.02
N GLY A 327 -15.24 16.80 10.68
CA GLY A 327 -13.96 17.04 10.01
C GLY A 327 -13.54 15.89 9.10
N LEU A 328 -13.79 14.65 9.52
CA LEU A 328 -13.19 13.43 8.95
C LEU A 328 -14.10 12.67 7.96
N LYS A 329 -15.42 12.78 8.03
CA LYS A 329 -16.39 11.94 7.30
C LYS A 329 -16.14 11.79 5.79
N ASP A 330 -15.78 12.88 5.11
CA ASP A 330 -15.53 12.88 3.65
C ASP A 330 -14.04 12.76 3.28
N LYS A 331 -13.17 12.58 4.27
CA LYS A 331 -11.71 12.61 4.08
C LYS A 331 -11.07 11.28 4.42
N ALA A 332 -11.33 10.76 5.62
CA ALA A 332 -10.85 9.46 6.04
C ALA A 332 -11.68 8.34 5.40
N ILE A 333 -11.10 7.15 5.27
CA ILE A 333 -11.91 5.94 5.07
C ILE A 333 -12.33 5.41 6.45
N SER A 334 -13.47 4.74 6.51
CA SER A 334 -13.98 4.16 7.76
C SER A 334 -13.99 5.19 8.90
N ALA A 335 -14.49 6.41 8.61
CA ALA A 335 -14.34 7.58 9.47
C ALA A 335 -14.88 7.36 10.88
N GLU A 336 -16.03 6.71 11.03
CA GLU A 336 -16.62 6.39 12.34
C GLU A 336 -15.66 5.54 13.19
N PHE A 337 -15.04 4.53 12.58
CA PHE A 337 -14.07 3.69 13.28
C PHE A 337 -12.82 4.48 13.70
N LEU A 338 -12.31 5.36 12.82
CA LEU A 338 -11.20 6.24 13.15
C LEU A 338 -11.53 7.20 14.31
N VAL A 339 -12.72 7.81 14.29
CA VAL A 339 -13.19 8.73 15.35
C VAL A 339 -13.29 8.00 16.69
N ASN A 340 -13.91 6.82 16.71
CA ASN A 340 -14.03 6.02 17.93
C ASN A 340 -12.65 5.65 18.50
N TRP A 341 -11.71 5.26 17.62
CA TRP A 341 -10.34 4.98 18.03
C TRP A 341 -9.65 6.24 18.61
N LEU A 342 -9.80 7.41 17.98
CA LEU A 342 -9.20 8.66 18.45
C LEU A 342 -9.73 9.09 19.83
N ILE A 343 -11.05 9.00 20.04
CA ILE A 343 -11.67 9.35 21.32
C ILE A 343 -11.15 8.43 22.42
N LEU A 344 -11.09 7.12 22.16
CA LEU A 344 -10.54 6.15 23.11
C LEU A 344 -9.09 6.49 23.49
N GLN A 345 -8.24 6.77 22.50
CA GLN A 345 -6.84 7.14 22.75
C GLN A 345 -6.69 8.43 23.55
N ARG A 346 -7.52 9.44 23.26
CA ARG A 346 -7.51 10.72 23.98
C ARG A 346 -7.96 10.56 25.43
N ASN A 347 -8.97 9.73 25.69
CA ASN A 347 -9.43 9.45 27.05
C ASN A 347 -8.35 8.72 27.87
N GLN A 348 -7.70 7.71 27.29
CA GLN A 348 -6.57 7.02 27.94
C GLN A 348 -5.42 7.97 28.27
N ALA A 349 -5.12 8.93 27.38
CA ALA A 349 -4.08 9.92 27.62
C ALA A 349 -4.45 10.92 28.74
N ARG A 350 -5.73 11.31 28.84
CA ARG A 350 -6.23 12.16 29.93
C ARG A 350 -6.13 11.45 31.28
N GLU A 351 -6.60 10.19 31.35
CA GLU A 351 -6.52 9.36 32.57
C GLU A 351 -5.07 9.20 33.06
N ALA A 352 -4.14 8.88 32.16
CA ALA A 352 -2.72 8.74 32.50
C ALA A 352 -2.05 10.05 32.92
N SER A 353 -2.56 11.20 32.46
CA SER A 353 -2.09 12.53 32.88
C SER A 353 -2.61 12.87 34.28
N ASP A 354 -3.87 12.55 34.56
CA ASP A 354 -4.48 12.82 35.86
C ASP A 354 -3.82 11.97 36.95
N GLU A 355 -3.57 10.67 36.71
CA GLU A 355 -2.82 9.82 37.65
C GLU A 355 -1.41 10.35 37.97
N LYS A 356 -0.71 10.91 36.96
CA LYS A 356 0.60 11.55 37.15
C LYS A 356 0.54 12.89 37.89
N ALA A 357 -0.61 13.56 37.90
CA ALA A 357 -0.79 14.81 38.63
C ALA A 357 -1.09 14.57 40.13
N PHE A 358 -1.50 13.35 40.50
CA PHE A 358 -1.79 12.96 41.89
C PHE A 358 -0.64 12.23 42.61
N LEU A 359 0.42 11.85 41.88
CA LEU A 359 1.68 11.29 42.40
C LEU A 359 2.74 12.38 42.53
#